data_AF-A0A1V9R882-F1
#
_entry.id   AF-A0A1V9R882-F1
#
_cell.length_a   1.000
_cell.length_b   1.000
_cell.length_c   1.000
_cell.angle_alpha   90.00
_cell.angle_beta   90.00
_cell.angle_gamma   90.00
#
_symmetry.space_group_name_H-M   'P 1'
#
loop_
_entity.id
_entity.type
_entity.pdbx_description
1 polymer ?
#
loop_
_entity_poly.entity_id
_entity_poly.type
_entity_poly.pdbx_seq_one_letter_code
_entity_poly.pdbx_strand_id
1 'polypeptide(L)'
;MNKLKNMTREELINELESKGICVVLDNDLDDYVEYLDDIYDAFDEIIDDIKDTYFSKPTSRQLKESWLSRVKAGYDEEYDEYFAKDFYYEDCILNEINSGNARKFLKWLDDKNIFFTFITLTSNGKSVDLVEYHPLNDLESYLLDDKNVLEKVFFEK
;
A
#
# COMPACT_ATOMS: atom_id res chain seq x y z
N MET A 1 23.42 -0.05 -18.23
CA MET A 1 23.72 -1.43 -17.75
C MET A 1 22.73 -1.69 -16.64
N ASN A 2 21.76 -2.61 -16.83
CA ASN A 2 20.69 -2.78 -15.85
C ASN A 2 21.25 -3.55 -14.64
N LYS A 3 21.67 -2.83 -13.59
CA LYS A 3 22.36 -3.38 -12.40
C LYS A 3 21.57 -4.53 -11.75
N LEU A 4 20.25 -4.47 -11.85
CA LEU A 4 19.30 -5.47 -11.36
C LEU A 4 19.58 -6.88 -11.92
N LYS A 5 20.00 -7.00 -13.19
CA LYS A 5 20.16 -8.31 -13.86
C LYS A 5 21.22 -9.22 -13.26
N ASN A 6 22.14 -8.67 -12.47
CA ASN A 6 23.23 -9.43 -11.85
C ASN A 6 23.02 -9.66 -10.35
N MET A 7 21.92 -9.16 -9.79
CA MET A 7 21.58 -9.37 -8.38
C MET A 7 20.99 -10.76 -8.18
N THR A 8 21.30 -11.36 -7.05
CA THR A 8 20.52 -12.46 -6.49
C THR A 8 19.17 -11.96 -5.98
N ARG A 9 18.24 -12.87 -5.72
CA ARG A 9 16.94 -12.52 -5.13
C ARG A 9 17.09 -11.76 -3.80
N GLU A 10 17.99 -12.20 -2.93
CA GLU A 10 18.24 -11.60 -1.63
C GLU A 10 18.85 -10.19 -1.75
N GLU A 11 19.81 -10.00 -2.66
CA GLU A 11 20.37 -8.68 -2.95
C GLU A 11 19.31 -7.72 -3.50
N LEU A 12 18.39 -8.21 -4.35
CA LEU A 12 17.30 -7.40 -4.87
C LEU A 12 16.33 -6.98 -3.77
N ILE A 13 15.91 -7.90 -2.90
CA ILE A 13 15.01 -7.58 -1.76
C ILE A 13 15.65 -6.52 -0.87
N ASN A 14 16.91 -6.72 -0.46
CA ASN A 14 17.64 -5.76 0.36
C ASN A 14 17.76 -4.38 -0.30
N GLU A 15 18.01 -4.32 -1.62
CA GLU A 15 18.07 -3.03 -2.33
C GLU A 15 16.69 -2.36 -2.36
N LEU A 16 15.62 -3.10 -2.68
CA LEU A 16 14.24 -2.57 -2.71
C LEU A 16 13.84 -2.01 -1.34
N GLU A 17 14.00 -2.80 -0.27
CA GLU A 17 13.67 -2.39 1.10
C GLU A 17 14.52 -1.18 1.55
N SER A 18 15.80 -1.12 1.17
CA SER A 18 16.67 0.03 1.49
C SER A 18 16.23 1.34 0.83
N LYS A 19 15.35 1.25 -0.17
CA LYS A 19 14.73 2.39 -0.86
C LYS A 19 13.32 2.70 -0.36
N GLY A 20 12.81 1.93 0.60
CA GLY A 20 11.44 2.06 1.08
C GLY A 20 10.42 1.38 0.18
N ILE A 21 10.84 0.44 -0.67
CA ILE A 21 9.93 -0.38 -1.47
C ILE A 21 9.58 -1.62 -0.65
N CYS A 22 8.31 -1.75 -0.30
CA CYS A 22 7.73 -2.94 0.31
C CYS A 22 7.78 -4.11 -0.66
N VAL A 23 8.21 -5.28 -0.19
CA VAL A 23 8.20 -6.53 -0.94
C VAL A 23 7.31 -7.53 -0.23
N VAL A 24 6.17 -7.87 -0.84
CA VAL A 24 5.24 -8.87 -0.29
C VAL A 24 5.36 -10.17 -1.07
N LEU A 25 5.73 -11.24 -0.37
CA LEU A 25 5.95 -12.55 -0.99
C LEU A 25 4.70 -13.42 -0.89
N ASP A 26 4.24 -13.95 -2.02
CA ASP A 26 3.15 -14.93 -2.10
C ASP A 26 1.86 -14.52 -1.36
N ASN A 27 1.55 -13.21 -1.32
CA ASN A 27 0.43 -12.59 -0.58
C ASN A 27 0.50 -12.80 0.95
N ASP A 28 1.69 -12.80 1.54
CA ASP A 28 1.78 -12.74 2.99
C ASP A 28 1.20 -11.40 3.49
N LEU A 29 0.15 -11.49 4.31
CA LEU A 29 -0.56 -10.31 4.81
C LEU A 29 0.29 -9.57 5.83
N ASP A 30 1.16 -10.28 6.56
CA ASP A 30 2.01 -9.67 7.57
C ASP A 30 3.01 -8.69 6.93
N ASP A 31 3.46 -8.96 5.70
CA ASP A 31 4.36 -8.06 4.96
C ASP A 31 3.69 -6.72 4.61
N TYR A 32 2.38 -6.70 4.34
CA TYR A 32 1.64 -5.45 4.10
C TYR A 32 1.50 -4.61 5.37
N VAL A 33 1.45 -5.24 6.55
CA VAL A 33 1.23 -4.54 7.83
C VAL A 33 2.37 -3.59 8.14
N GLU A 34 3.61 -3.92 7.77
CA GLU A 34 4.79 -3.09 7.99
C GLU A 34 4.75 -1.76 7.21
N TYR A 35 3.90 -1.66 6.19
CA TYR A 35 3.81 -0.50 5.29
C TYR A 35 2.39 0.08 5.23
N LEU A 36 1.55 -0.25 6.21
CA LEU A 36 0.19 0.29 6.28
C LEU A 36 0.17 1.81 6.40
N ASP A 37 1.12 2.39 7.15
CA ASP A 37 1.21 3.85 7.31
C ASP A 37 1.42 4.54 5.96
N ASP A 38 2.33 4.02 5.11
CA ASP A 38 2.56 4.54 3.77
C ASP A 38 1.31 4.42 2.87
N ILE A 39 0.58 3.31 2.98
CA ILE A 39 -0.68 3.08 2.24
C ILE A 39 -1.78 4.04 2.72
N TYR A 40 -1.87 4.29 4.03
CA TYR A 40 -2.82 5.22 4.63
C TYR A 40 -2.52 6.64 4.19
N ASP A 41 -1.26 7.08 4.29
CA ASP A 41 -0.83 8.41 3.87
C ASP A 41 -1.09 8.64 2.38
N ALA A 42 -0.75 7.65 1.53
CA ALA A 42 -1.01 7.72 0.10
C ALA A 42 -2.52 7.83 -0.22
N PHE A 43 -3.36 7.17 0.56
CA PHE A 43 -4.81 7.24 0.40
C PHE A 43 -5.36 8.59 0.87
N ASP A 44 -4.92 9.06 2.04
CA ASP A 44 -5.39 10.32 2.66
C ASP A 44 -5.02 11.53 1.80
N GLU A 45 -3.86 11.51 1.16
CA GLU A 45 -3.42 12.58 0.25
C GLU A 45 -4.42 12.84 -0.89
N ILE A 46 -5.10 11.79 -1.39
CA ILE A 46 -5.97 11.91 -2.57
C ILE A 46 -7.46 11.95 -2.23
N ILE A 47 -7.87 11.50 -1.04
CA ILE A 47 -9.29 11.15 -0.79
C ILE A 47 -10.24 12.35 -0.89
N ASP A 48 -9.76 13.55 -0.57
CA ASP A 48 -10.57 14.77 -0.61
C ASP A 48 -10.63 15.43 -1.99
N ASP A 49 -9.70 15.10 -2.88
CA ASP A 49 -9.58 15.70 -4.22
C ASP A 49 -10.22 14.86 -5.32
N ILE A 50 -10.43 13.56 -5.10
CA ILE A 50 -11.00 12.65 -6.10
C ILE A 50 -12.53 12.51 -5.96
N LYS A 51 -13.22 12.37 -7.09
CA LYS A 51 -14.68 12.18 -7.13
C LYS A 51 -15.12 10.73 -6.98
N ASP A 52 -14.33 9.81 -7.53
CA ASP A 52 -14.63 8.38 -7.58
C ASP A 52 -13.72 7.64 -6.59
N THR A 53 -14.14 7.65 -5.33
CA THR A 53 -13.43 7.02 -4.21
C THR A 53 -13.64 5.50 -4.21
N TYR A 54 -12.63 4.72 -3.80
CA TYR A 54 -12.76 3.26 -3.67
C TYR A 54 -13.78 2.89 -2.59
N PHE A 55 -13.73 3.60 -1.46
CA PHE A 55 -14.65 3.46 -0.36
C PHE A 55 -15.80 4.44 -0.48
N SER A 56 -16.98 4.06 -0.02
CA SER A 56 -18.10 4.99 0.14
C SER A 56 -17.78 6.05 1.18
N LYS A 57 -18.25 7.28 0.96
CA LYS A 57 -18.22 8.31 2.01
C LYS A 57 -18.89 7.78 3.29
N PRO A 58 -18.27 7.95 4.47
CA PRO A 58 -18.83 7.44 5.71
C PRO A 58 -20.12 8.16 6.07
N THR A 59 -21.06 7.41 6.63
CA THR A 59 -22.23 7.99 7.30
C THR A 59 -21.85 8.49 8.70
N SER A 60 -22.61 9.44 9.27
CA SER A 60 -22.38 9.90 10.65
C SER A 60 -22.47 8.77 11.69
N ARG A 61 -23.16 7.67 11.38
CA ARG A 61 -23.19 6.48 12.24
C ARG A 61 -21.86 5.75 12.22
N GLN A 62 -21.28 5.54 11.03
CA GLN A 62 -19.99 4.87 10.87
C GLN A 62 -18.85 5.68 11.51
N LEU A 63 -18.85 7.01 11.34
CA LEU A 63 -17.87 7.89 12.01
C LEU A 63 -17.92 7.74 13.53
N LYS A 64 -19.13 7.73 14.11
CA LYS A 64 -19.30 7.49 15.55
C LYS A 64 -18.85 6.09 15.97
N GLU A 65 -19.12 5.08 15.15
CA GLU A 65 -18.71 3.70 15.44
C GLU A 65 -17.17 3.56 15.43
N SER A 66 -16.49 4.10 14.42
CA SER A 66 -15.02 4.13 14.34
C SER A 66 -14.40 4.92 15.49
N TRP A 67 -14.92 6.11 15.80
CA TRP A 67 -14.48 6.89 16.96
C TRP A 67 -14.60 6.10 18.28
N LEU A 68 -15.78 5.52 18.54
CA LEU A 68 -16.02 4.75 19.76
C LEU A 68 -15.13 3.50 19.84
N SER A 69 -14.71 2.93 18.71
CA SER A 69 -13.73 1.85 18.67
C SER A 69 -12.39 2.31 19.23
N ARG A 70 -11.89 3.47 18.78
CA ARG A 70 -10.60 4.03 19.26
C ARG A 70 -10.67 4.48 20.72
N VAL A 71 -11.79 5.06 21.16
CA VAL A 71 -12.00 5.37 22.60
C VAL A 71 -11.93 4.12 23.47
N LYS A 72 -12.55 3.02 23.03
CA LYS A 72 -12.46 1.73 23.75
C LYS A 72 -11.05 1.15 23.77
N ALA A 73 -10.24 1.47 22.76
CA ALA A 73 -8.83 1.11 22.69
C ALA A 73 -7.91 2.04 23.52
N GLY A 74 -8.46 3.07 24.17
CA GLY A 74 -7.71 3.97 25.06
C GLY A 74 -7.45 5.36 24.50
N TYR A 75 -8.05 5.74 23.36
CA TYR A 75 -8.02 7.11 22.87
C TYR A 75 -8.89 8.02 23.77
N ASP A 76 -8.30 9.09 24.31
CA ASP A 76 -8.93 9.95 25.34
C ASP A 76 -9.06 11.40 24.87
N GLU A 77 -9.67 11.59 23.69
CA GLU A 77 -10.04 12.91 23.20
C GLU A 77 -11.56 13.05 23.02
N GLU A 78 -12.04 14.28 22.86
CA GLU A 78 -13.43 14.56 22.50
C GLU A 78 -13.68 14.26 21.02
N TYR A 79 -14.92 13.88 20.66
CA TYR A 79 -15.27 13.53 19.29
C TYR A 79 -14.87 14.63 18.29
N ASP A 80 -14.02 14.25 17.34
CA ASP A 80 -13.62 15.05 16.20
C ASP A 80 -14.02 14.31 14.91
N GLU A 81 -14.76 15.00 14.03
CA GLU A 81 -15.27 14.40 12.80
C GLU A 81 -14.17 14.12 11.76
N TYR A 82 -13.12 14.95 11.74
CA TYR A 82 -11.97 14.77 10.86
C TYR A 82 -11.22 13.50 11.26
N PHE A 83 -10.81 13.38 12.53
CA PHE A 83 -10.14 12.17 13.00
C PHE A 83 -11.04 10.91 12.96
N ALA A 84 -12.34 11.04 13.19
CA ALA A 84 -13.26 9.92 13.02
C ALA A 84 -13.33 9.40 11.58
N LYS A 85 -13.12 10.28 10.59
CA LYS A 85 -13.06 9.94 9.17
C LYS A 85 -11.76 9.22 8.85
N ASP A 86 -10.64 9.66 9.41
CA ASP A 86 -9.33 9.00 9.26
C ASP A 86 -9.40 7.57 9.82
N PHE A 87 -9.89 7.41 11.05
CA PHE A 87 -10.10 6.09 11.66
C PHE A 87 -11.02 5.19 10.82
N TYR A 88 -12.08 5.75 10.23
CA TYR A 88 -12.97 5.00 9.36
C TYR A 88 -12.25 4.45 8.12
N TYR A 89 -11.42 5.27 7.46
CA TYR A 89 -10.69 4.83 6.28
C TYR A 89 -9.53 3.90 6.61
N GLU A 90 -8.81 4.11 7.71
CA GLU A 90 -7.84 3.13 8.25
C GLU A 90 -8.51 1.76 8.40
N ASP A 91 -9.68 1.70 9.07
CA ASP A 91 -10.43 0.46 9.27
C ASP A 91 -10.85 -0.16 7.92
N CYS A 92 -11.25 0.64 6.93
CA CYS A 92 -11.61 0.15 5.60
C CYS A 92 -10.42 -0.44 4.83
N ILE A 93 -9.28 0.25 4.86
CA ILE A 93 -8.07 -0.17 4.17
C ILE A 93 -7.55 -1.46 4.80
N LEU A 94 -7.44 -1.51 6.13
CA LEU A 94 -7.02 -2.71 6.84
C LEU A 94 -7.92 -3.91 6.52
N ASN A 95 -9.24 -3.69 6.38
CA ASN A 95 -10.16 -4.73 5.99
C ASN A 95 -9.92 -5.22 4.54
N GLU A 96 -9.63 -4.34 3.59
CA GLU A 96 -9.33 -4.74 2.21
C GLU A 96 -8.02 -5.53 2.11
N ILE A 97 -6.98 -5.11 2.85
CA ILE A 97 -5.72 -5.84 2.96
C ILE A 97 -6.00 -7.25 3.50
N ASN A 98 -6.67 -7.35 4.65
CA ASN A 98 -6.91 -8.64 5.32
C ASN A 98 -7.93 -9.56 4.62
N SER A 99 -8.83 -9.03 3.80
CA SER A 99 -9.90 -9.81 3.15
C SER A 99 -9.49 -10.40 1.80
N GLY A 100 -8.21 -10.32 1.42
CA GLY A 100 -7.71 -10.80 0.14
C GLY A 100 -8.04 -9.88 -1.04
N ASN A 101 -8.51 -8.65 -0.78
CA ASN A 101 -8.75 -7.63 -1.80
C ASN A 101 -7.57 -6.66 -1.97
N ALA A 102 -6.48 -6.86 -1.22
CA ALA A 102 -5.29 -6.00 -1.21
C ALA A 102 -4.89 -5.51 -2.61
N ARG A 103 -4.62 -6.43 -3.54
CA ARG A 103 -4.18 -6.09 -4.91
C ARG A 103 -5.17 -5.20 -5.67
N LYS A 104 -6.47 -5.41 -5.47
CA LYS A 104 -7.51 -4.63 -6.17
C LYS A 104 -7.53 -3.20 -5.62
N PHE A 105 -7.44 -3.06 -4.30
CA PHE A 105 -7.36 -1.77 -3.64
C PHE A 105 -6.06 -1.02 -4.00
N LEU A 106 -4.90 -1.67 -3.87
CA LEU A 106 -3.60 -1.08 -4.15
C LEU A 106 -3.44 -0.71 -5.63
N LYS A 107 -3.98 -1.52 -6.54
CA LYS A 107 -4.01 -1.14 -7.97
C LYS A 107 -4.86 0.08 -8.23
N TRP A 108 -6.01 0.20 -7.55
CA TRP A 108 -6.82 1.40 -7.64
C TRP A 108 -6.07 2.62 -7.07
N LEU A 109 -5.33 2.46 -5.98
CA LEU A 109 -4.56 3.55 -5.36
C LEU A 109 -3.44 4.02 -6.30
N ASP A 110 -2.70 3.10 -6.92
CA ASP A 110 -1.69 3.34 -7.97
C ASP A 110 -2.29 4.04 -9.20
N ASP A 111 -3.52 3.72 -9.59
CA ASP A 111 -4.21 4.42 -10.68
C ASP A 111 -4.63 5.86 -10.32
N LYS A 112 -4.63 6.23 -9.04
CA LYS A 112 -5.19 7.51 -8.55
C LYS A 112 -4.17 8.44 -7.90
N ASN A 113 -3.18 7.91 -7.18
CA ASN A 113 -2.11 8.67 -6.56
C ASN A 113 -0.84 8.57 -7.41
N ILE A 114 -0.36 9.70 -7.91
CA ILE A 114 0.84 9.79 -8.75
C ILE A 114 2.15 9.49 -8.00
N PHE A 115 2.13 9.53 -6.67
CA PHE A 115 3.27 9.26 -5.79
C PHE A 115 3.26 7.83 -5.23
N PHE A 116 2.26 7.03 -5.59
CA PHE A 116 2.10 5.66 -5.16
C PHE A 116 2.27 4.71 -6.34
N THR A 117 3.15 3.73 -6.21
CA THR A 117 3.38 2.70 -7.23
C THR A 117 3.04 1.32 -6.69
N PHE A 118 2.26 0.55 -7.45
CA PHE A 118 1.95 -0.84 -7.14
C PHE A 118 2.23 -1.79 -8.33
N ILE A 119 3.10 -2.78 -8.12
CA ILE A 119 3.44 -3.78 -9.14
C ILE A 119 3.27 -5.20 -8.60
N THR A 120 2.46 -6.00 -9.28
CA THR A 120 2.42 -7.45 -9.08
C THR A 120 3.27 -8.19 -10.13
N LEU A 121 4.27 -8.94 -9.67
CA LEU A 121 5.08 -9.88 -10.43
C LEU A 121 4.52 -11.30 -10.28
N THR A 122 4.43 -12.08 -11.35
CA THR A 122 3.88 -13.45 -11.26
C THR A 122 4.70 -14.48 -12.05
N SER A 123 4.83 -15.68 -11.47
CA SER A 123 5.48 -16.80 -12.16
C SER A 123 5.08 -18.15 -11.56
N ASN A 124 4.59 -19.08 -12.39
CA ASN A 124 4.33 -20.47 -12.00
C ASN A 124 3.56 -20.64 -10.68
N GLY A 125 2.54 -19.79 -10.46
CA GLY A 125 1.72 -19.83 -9.25
C GLY A 125 2.29 -19.10 -8.04
N LYS A 126 3.51 -18.56 -8.13
CA LYS A 126 4.09 -17.62 -7.16
C LYS A 126 3.85 -16.18 -7.57
N SER A 127 3.85 -15.29 -6.59
CA SER A 127 3.69 -13.86 -6.83
C SER A 127 4.52 -13.03 -5.88
N VAL A 128 4.98 -11.88 -6.34
CA VAL A 128 5.61 -10.85 -5.51
C VAL A 128 4.90 -9.55 -5.80
N ASP A 129 4.35 -8.92 -4.77
CA ASP A 129 3.81 -7.58 -4.86
C ASP A 129 4.86 -6.59 -4.37
N LEU A 130 5.01 -5.48 -5.09
CA LEU A 130 5.91 -4.39 -4.77
C LEU A 130 5.07 -3.13 -4.55
N VAL A 131 5.26 -2.47 -3.42
CA VAL A 131 4.54 -1.24 -3.05
C VAL A 131 5.55 -0.15 -2.72
N GLU A 132 5.38 1.02 -3.30
CA GLU A 132 6.26 2.17 -3.08
C GLU A 132 5.41 3.43 -2.92
N TYR A 133 5.68 4.22 -1.88
CA TYR A 133 5.06 5.53 -1.68
C TYR A 133 6.11 6.59 -1.36
N HIS A 134 6.07 7.69 -2.10
CA HIS A 134 7.07 8.74 -1.98
C HIS A 134 6.50 10.15 -2.26
N PRO A 135 5.84 10.76 -1.27
CA PRO A 135 5.12 12.03 -1.46
C PRO A 135 6.02 13.25 -1.69
N LEU A 136 7.33 13.13 -1.44
CA LEU A 136 8.27 14.26 -1.46
C LEU A 136 9.21 14.29 -2.69
N ASN A 137 9.11 13.32 -3.59
CA ASN A 137 9.98 13.24 -4.76
C ASN A 137 9.16 12.82 -6.00
N ASP A 138 9.36 13.50 -7.13
CA ASP A 138 9.03 12.97 -8.46
C ASP A 138 9.89 11.70 -8.67
N LEU A 139 9.39 10.52 -8.30
CA LEU A 139 10.16 9.29 -8.50
C LEU A 139 9.95 8.70 -9.87
N GLU A 140 10.98 8.87 -10.69
CA GLU A 140 11.48 7.79 -11.54
C GLU A 140 12.21 6.78 -10.64
N SER A 141 11.48 5.92 -9.91
CA SER A 141 12.11 4.76 -9.26
C SER A 141 12.51 3.76 -10.34
N TYR A 142 13.72 3.93 -10.88
CA TYR A 142 14.27 3.06 -11.93
C TYR A 142 14.26 1.56 -11.58
N LEU A 143 14.07 1.22 -10.30
CA LEU A 143 14.00 -0.13 -9.78
C LEU A 143 12.70 -0.84 -10.17
N LEU A 144 11.60 -0.09 -10.29
CA LEU A 144 10.28 -0.63 -10.64
C LEU A 144 9.99 -0.61 -12.16
N ASP A 145 10.79 0.11 -12.94
CA ASP A 145 10.60 0.30 -14.38
C ASP A 145 10.67 -0.98 -15.23
N ASP A 146 11.58 -1.91 -14.91
CA ASP A 146 11.84 -3.10 -15.72
C ASP A 146 11.23 -4.36 -15.09
N LYS A 147 9.89 -4.46 -15.19
CA LYS A 147 9.12 -5.63 -14.71
C LYS A 147 9.69 -6.97 -15.18
N ASN A 148 10.19 -7.05 -16.41
CA ASN A 148 10.75 -8.29 -16.96
C ASN A 148 12.06 -8.69 -16.25
N VAL A 149 12.89 -7.72 -15.87
CA VAL A 149 14.11 -7.99 -15.11
C VAL A 149 13.79 -8.37 -13.67
N LEU A 150 12.84 -7.68 -13.04
CA LEU A 150 12.37 -8.03 -11.70
C LEU A 150 11.84 -9.47 -11.67
N GLU A 151 10.97 -9.86 -12.60
CA GLU A 151 10.47 -11.23 -12.70
C GLU A 151 11.59 -12.26 -12.91
N LYS A 152 12.63 -11.92 -13.70
CA LYS A 152 13.76 -12.83 -13.90
C LYS A 152 14.58 -13.04 -12.64
N VAL A 153 14.84 -11.97 -11.89
CA VAL A 153 15.63 -12.05 -10.66
C VAL A 153 14.84 -12.72 -9.54
N PHE A 154 13.58 -12.34 -9.33
CA PHE A 154 12.73 -12.93 -8.29
C PHE A 154 12.43 -14.41 -8.51
N PHE A 155 12.29 -14.84 -9.76
CA PHE A 155 11.89 -16.20 -10.10
C PHE A 155 13.00 -17.03 -10.77
N GLU A 156 14.24 -16.53 -10.78
CA GLU A 156 15.43 -17.18 -11.35
C GLU A 156 15.21 -17.69 -12.79
N LYS A 157 14.68 -16.83 -13.67
CA LYS A 157 14.39 -17.13 -15.08
C LYS A 157 15.45 -16.67 -16.06
#